data_AF-A0A8R2FC47-F1
#
_entry.id   AF-A0A8R2FC47-F1
#
_cell.length_a   1.000
_cell.length_b   1.000
_cell.length_c   1.000
_cell.angle_alpha   90.00
_cell.angle_beta   90.00
_cell.angle_gamma   90.00
#
_symmetry.space_group_name_H-M   'P 1'
#
loop_
_entity.id
_entity.type
_entity.pdbx_description
1 polymer ?
#
loop_
_entity_poly.entity_id
_entity_poly.type
_entity_poly.pdbx_seq_one_letter_code
_entity_poly.pdbx_strand_id
1 'polypeptide(L)'
;MTSMRRELGDGPASLVAVDAALSTAVITPIVVTYWRITWKLMDIYILPGNLVWSTIASVGIGFFGLFIFTLFQHRFKGYLKPRKHTVIYYVMSRSYTAAFAYSCVNSWRGIWSIMDEVTGTRPPVVAASVVIGICSLASMKTLRNIIAPPIAILTDNYDGYFEVPTLFRIGVRDGTGSWLYVLDSFFSVCIIGSLVVIVWRGVWSLMDNYLYPDDYNTSAILSLVIGYSVVLLAFALQPAIKKLVNKVNGFKRILFVDVYLLFSFFGAVNVWRGVWAMLDIHFIPDAPITSYWVSHIACFGFLVLLNSSNSILVRGVYIDAEEDGTQCVDFPCYYVRLLVQKRKRKRQIREDEEGKEMTQIKIGNEDKTEGVNEKMLLTSENVDKTMLNEVKETLNNSSKVV
;
A
#
# COMPACT_ATOMS: atom_id res chain seq x y z
N MET A 1 8.29 7.31 -7.70
CA MET A 1 7.94 6.38 -6.60
C MET A 1 9.15 5.60 -6.08
N THR A 2 10.06 5.15 -6.95
CA THR A 2 11.25 4.36 -6.62
C THR A 2 12.23 5.05 -5.65
N SER A 3 12.49 6.35 -5.82
CA SER A 3 13.33 7.13 -4.88
C SER A 3 12.70 7.22 -3.48
N MET A 4 11.39 7.50 -3.38
CA MET A 4 10.68 7.57 -2.10
C MET A 4 10.66 6.22 -1.37
N ARG A 5 10.44 5.10 -2.08
CA ARG A 5 10.52 3.76 -1.47
C ARG A 5 11.94 3.44 -0.98
N ARG A 6 12.98 3.95 -1.64
CA ARG A 6 14.38 3.74 -1.24
C ARG A 6 14.66 4.39 0.10
N GLU A 7 14.29 5.66 0.24
CA GLU A 7 14.42 6.39 1.49
C GLU A 7 13.65 5.73 2.65
N LEU A 8 12.47 5.18 2.36
CA LEU A 8 11.68 4.46 3.35
C LEU A 8 12.32 3.12 3.75
N GLY A 9 12.85 2.37 2.77
CA GLY A 9 13.54 1.10 2.98
C GLY A 9 14.81 1.21 3.84
N ASP A 10 15.50 2.35 3.75
CA ASP A 10 16.73 2.64 4.51
C ASP A 10 16.49 3.52 5.75
N GLY A 11 15.23 3.58 6.23
CA GLY A 11 14.86 4.36 7.41
C GLY A 11 15.52 3.88 8.72
N PRO A 12 15.57 4.72 9.77
CA PRO A 12 16.12 4.36 11.08
C PRO A 12 15.51 3.08 11.63
N ALA A 13 16.36 2.20 12.20
CA ALA A 13 15.94 0.90 12.75
C ALA A 13 14.81 1.02 13.79
N SER A 14 14.81 2.10 14.59
CA SER A 14 13.74 2.38 15.55
C SER A 14 12.38 2.58 14.87
N LEU A 15 12.32 3.28 13.73
CA LEU A 15 11.07 3.47 12.98
C LEU A 15 10.62 2.17 12.32
N VAL A 16 11.56 1.34 11.84
CA VAL A 16 11.26 0.01 11.31
C VAL A 16 10.64 -0.88 12.40
N ALA A 17 11.20 -0.86 13.61
CA ALA A 17 10.68 -1.63 14.73
C ALA A 17 9.27 -1.18 15.14
N VAL A 18 9.01 0.13 15.16
CA VAL A 18 7.67 0.68 15.44
C VAL A 18 6.68 0.31 14.35
N ASP A 19 7.07 0.40 13.07
CA ASP A 19 6.24 -0.03 11.94
C ASP A 19 5.89 -1.52 12.04
N ALA A 20 6.88 -2.36 12.36
CA ALA A 20 6.68 -3.78 12.56
C ALA A 20 5.72 -4.04 13.73
N ALA A 21 5.93 -3.39 14.89
CA ALA A 21 5.06 -3.53 16.06
C ALA A 21 3.62 -3.08 15.80
N LEU A 22 3.43 -1.97 15.09
CA LEU A 22 2.09 -1.50 14.71
C LEU A 22 1.42 -2.47 13.72
N SER A 23 2.17 -2.96 12.74
CA SER A 23 1.69 -3.94 11.77
C SER A 23 1.26 -5.23 12.47
N THR A 24 2.09 -5.78 13.37
CA THR A 24 1.86 -7.05 14.05
C THR A 24 0.80 -6.97 15.13
N ALA A 25 0.87 -5.98 16.03
CA ALA A 25 0.04 -5.94 17.23
C ALA A 25 -1.32 -5.26 17.01
N VAL A 26 -1.44 -4.38 16.01
CA VAL A 26 -2.64 -3.55 15.83
C VAL A 26 -3.29 -3.81 14.48
N ILE A 27 -2.60 -3.56 13.37
CA ILE A 27 -3.24 -3.60 12.04
C ILE A 27 -3.63 -5.04 11.68
N THR A 28 -2.74 -6.01 11.88
CA THR A 28 -2.97 -7.39 11.47
C THR A 28 -4.16 -8.03 12.20
N PRO A 29 -4.26 -8.02 13.55
CA PRO A 29 -5.41 -8.60 14.22
C PRO A 29 -6.75 -8.03 13.75
N ILE A 30 -6.79 -6.73 13.45
CA ILE A 30 -8.01 -6.04 13.01
C ILE A 30 -8.36 -6.39 11.56
N VAL A 31 -7.35 -6.52 10.68
CA VAL A 31 -7.56 -7.02 9.31
C VAL A 31 -8.07 -8.47 9.34
N VAL A 32 -7.45 -9.35 10.13
CA VAL A 32 -7.89 -10.74 10.28
C VAL A 32 -9.32 -10.79 10.82
N THR A 33 -9.63 -9.99 11.84
CA THR A 33 -10.97 -9.89 12.42
C THR A 33 -12.00 -9.46 11.38
N TYR A 34 -11.70 -8.43 10.58
CA TYR A 34 -12.58 -7.99 9.49
C TYR A 34 -12.82 -9.11 8.46
N TRP A 35 -11.76 -9.78 8.01
CA TRP A 35 -11.86 -10.89 7.07
C TRP A 35 -12.70 -12.04 7.61
N ARG A 36 -12.42 -12.46 8.85
CA ARG A 36 -13.14 -13.51 9.56
C ARG A 36 -14.62 -13.22 9.66
N ILE A 37 -14.97 -12.01 10.08
CA ILE A 37 -16.36 -11.59 10.21
C ILE A 37 -17.04 -11.54 8.85
N THR A 38 -16.40 -10.94 7.84
CA THR A 38 -16.94 -10.86 6.49
C THR A 38 -17.26 -12.25 5.95
N TRP A 39 -16.34 -13.20 6.15
CA TRP A 39 -16.53 -14.60 5.78
C TRP A 39 -17.71 -15.26 6.51
N LYS A 40 -17.79 -15.12 7.84
CA LYS A 40 -18.89 -15.72 8.62
C LYS A 40 -20.25 -15.09 8.29
N LEU A 41 -20.31 -13.80 7.96
CA LEU A 41 -21.53 -13.16 7.47
C LEU A 41 -21.96 -13.77 6.12
N MET A 42 -21.01 -14.08 5.23
CA MET A 42 -21.32 -14.77 3.98
C MET A 42 -21.85 -16.18 4.21
N ASP A 43 -21.31 -16.91 5.19
CA ASP A 43 -21.82 -18.23 5.57
C ASP A 43 -23.28 -18.19 6.06
N ILE A 44 -23.68 -17.08 6.70
CA ILE A 44 -25.05 -16.88 7.18
C ILE A 44 -26.00 -16.42 6.06
N TYR A 45 -25.57 -15.49 5.20
CA TYR A 45 -26.47 -14.76 4.30
C TYR A 45 -26.40 -15.17 2.83
N ILE A 46 -25.28 -15.71 2.33
CA ILE A 46 -25.15 -16.08 0.92
C ILE A 46 -25.72 -17.50 0.71
N LEU A 47 -26.99 -17.55 0.31
CA LEU A 47 -27.71 -18.78 -0.06
C LEU A 47 -27.53 -19.89 0.99
N PRO A 48 -27.91 -19.65 2.26
CA PRO A 48 -27.72 -20.62 3.33
C PRO A 48 -28.48 -21.92 3.01
N GLY A 49 -27.84 -23.07 3.30
CA GLY A 49 -28.43 -24.39 3.10
C GLY A 49 -28.10 -25.08 1.77
N ASN A 50 -27.44 -24.40 0.82
CA ASN A 50 -26.87 -25.07 -0.37
C ASN A 50 -25.43 -24.62 -0.62
N LEU A 51 -24.48 -25.48 -0.24
CA LEU A 51 -23.05 -25.18 -0.34
C LEU A 51 -22.60 -24.92 -1.78
N VAL A 52 -23.12 -25.65 -2.75
CA VAL A 52 -22.75 -25.50 -4.17
C VAL A 52 -23.18 -24.13 -4.69
N TRP A 53 -24.44 -23.75 -4.47
CA TRP A 53 -24.94 -22.45 -4.92
C TRP A 53 -24.29 -21.29 -4.16
N SER A 54 -24.03 -21.45 -2.85
CA SER A 54 -23.30 -20.46 -2.06
C SER A 54 -21.87 -20.27 -2.59
N THR A 55 -21.20 -21.36 -2.97
CA THR A 55 -19.85 -21.34 -3.56
C THR A 55 -19.86 -20.65 -4.92
N ILE A 56 -20.78 -21.01 -5.82
CA ILE A 56 -20.93 -20.38 -7.13
C ILE A 56 -21.21 -18.88 -6.99
N ALA A 57 -22.08 -18.49 -6.06
CA ALA A 57 -22.37 -17.09 -5.78
C ALA A 57 -21.12 -16.34 -5.30
N SER A 58 -20.34 -16.92 -4.38
CA SER A 58 -19.09 -16.31 -3.90
C SER A 58 -18.04 -16.18 -5.02
N VAL A 59 -17.87 -17.19 -5.87
CA VAL A 59 -17.01 -17.10 -7.06
C VAL A 59 -17.49 -15.98 -7.98
N GLY A 60 -18.79 -15.94 -8.30
CA GLY A 60 -19.38 -14.94 -9.18
C GLY A 60 -19.19 -13.51 -8.65
N ILE A 61 -19.60 -13.25 -7.41
CA ILE A 61 -19.45 -11.93 -6.76
C ILE A 61 -17.98 -11.55 -6.68
N GLY A 62 -17.13 -12.48 -6.23
CA GLY A 62 -15.72 -12.24 -6.00
C GLY A 62 -14.99 -11.88 -7.28
N PHE A 63 -14.94 -12.80 -8.25
CA PHE A 63 -14.18 -12.58 -9.48
C PHE A 63 -14.75 -11.45 -10.33
N PHE A 64 -16.08 -11.31 -10.43
CA PHE A 64 -16.67 -10.18 -11.14
C PHE A 64 -16.29 -8.85 -10.50
N GLY A 65 -16.40 -8.74 -9.16
CA GLY A 65 -16.04 -7.52 -8.44
C GLY A 65 -14.55 -7.19 -8.58
N LEU A 66 -13.65 -8.16 -8.34
CA LEU A 66 -12.21 -7.98 -8.52
C LEU A 66 -11.86 -7.52 -9.95
N PHE A 67 -12.51 -8.11 -10.96
CA PHE A 67 -12.30 -7.76 -12.35
C PHE A 67 -12.75 -6.33 -12.67
N ILE A 68 -13.92 -5.91 -12.18
CA ILE A 68 -14.41 -4.53 -12.31
C ILE A 68 -13.44 -3.54 -11.65
N PHE A 69 -13.01 -3.80 -10.41
CA PHE A 69 -12.06 -2.92 -9.73
C PHE A 69 -10.71 -2.84 -10.42
N THR A 70 -10.28 -3.93 -11.08
CA THR A 70 -9.03 -3.97 -11.84
C THR A 70 -9.17 -3.20 -13.15
N LEU A 71 -10.22 -3.44 -13.95
CA LEU A 71 -10.44 -2.76 -15.24
C LEU A 71 -10.65 -1.26 -15.10
N PHE A 72 -11.43 -0.83 -14.10
CA PHE A 72 -11.81 0.57 -13.93
C PHE A 72 -10.88 1.35 -12.99
N GLN A 73 -9.77 0.75 -12.55
CA GLN A 73 -8.83 1.35 -11.59
C GLN A 73 -8.37 2.77 -11.98
N HIS A 74 -8.06 2.99 -13.26
CA HIS A 74 -7.59 4.28 -13.76
C HIS A 74 -8.73 5.31 -13.79
N ARG A 75 -9.96 4.87 -14.02
CA ARG A 75 -11.16 5.72 -13.98
C ARG A 75 -11.44 6.18 -12.56
N PHE A 76 -11.37 5.28 -11.59
CA PHE A 76 -11.48 5.61 -10.16
C PHE A 76 -10.38 6.60 -9.73
N LYS A 77 -9.12 6.34 -10.10
CA LYS A 77 -7.99 7.26 -9.82
C LYS A 77 -8.18 8.63 -10.47
N GLY A 78 -8.70 8.70 -11.69
CA GLY A 78 -8.92 9.95 -12.42
C GLY A 78 -10.06 10.78 -11.84
N TYR A 79 -11.14 10.14 -11.38
CA TYR A 79 -12.35 10.79 -10.89
C TYR A 79 -12.26 11.18 -9.41
N LEU A 80 -11.75 10.29 -8.56
CA LEU A 80 -11.72 10.46 -7.11
C LEU A 80 -10.42 11.16 -6.65
N LYS A 81 -10.32 12.47 -6.91
CA LYS A 81 -9.18 13.30 -6.51
C LYS A 81 -9.46 14.13 -5.24
N PRO A 82 -8.61 14.07 -4.19
CA PRO A 82 -8.80 14.81 -2.94
C PRO A 82 -8.93 16.32 -3.11
N ARG A 83 -8.21 16.88 -4.10
CA ARG A 83 -8.16 18.32 -4.40
C ARG A 83 -9.41 18.88 -5.08
N LYS A 84 -10.25 18.04 -5.69
CA LYS A 84 -11.44 18.48 -6.43
C LYS A 84 -12.71 18.35 -5.59
N HIS A 85 -12.84 17.26 -4.84
CA HIS A 85 -14.00 17.00 -3.99
C HIS A 85 -13.61 16.24 -2.72
N THR A 86 -13.26 16.95 -1.65
CA THR A 86 -12.67 16.33 -0.45
C THR A 86 -13.64 15.38 0.26
N VAL A 87 -14.88 15.80 0.53
CA VAL A 87 -15.88 14.94 1.19
C VAL A 87 -16.24 13.74 0.31
N ILE A 88 -16.55 13.99 -0.97
CA ILE A 88 -16.87 12.92 -1.94
C ILE A 88 -15.70 11.93 -2.05
N TYR A 89 -14.46 12.41 -2.07
CA TYR A 89 -13.29 11.54 -2.07
C TYR A 89 -13.30 10.61 -0.86
N TYR A 90 -13.43 11.15 0.36
CA TYR A 90 -13.40 10.33 1.57
C TYR A 90 -14.57 9.34 1.65
N VAL A 91 -15.78 9.72 1.25
CA VAL A 91 -16.92 8.79 1.25
C VAL A 91 -16.73 7.71 0.17
N MET A 92 -16.53 8.11 -1.09
CA MET A 92 -16.47 7.19 -2.22
C MET A 92 -15.27 6.25 -2.17
N SER A 93 -14.11 6.71 -1.71
CA SER A 93 -12.93 5.86 -1.60
C SER A 93 -13.06 4.80 -0.50
N ARG A 94 -13.85 5.08 0.56
CA ARG A 94 -14.11 4.14 1.66
C ARG A 94 -15.19 3.14 1.24
N SER A 95 -16.22 3.59 0.53
CA SER A 95 -17.17 2.70 -0.14
C SER A 95 -16.47 1.80 -1.16
N TYR A 96 -15.51 2.32 -1.94
CA TYR A 96 -14.66 1.54 -2.83
C TYR A 96 -13.90 0.45 -2.04
N THR A 97 -13.22 0.81 -0.95
CA THR A 97 -12.48 -0.16 -0.14
C THR A 97 -13.39 -1.23 0.44
N ALA A 98 -14.56 -0.87 0.97
CA ALA A 98 -15.52 -1.82 1.52
C ALA A 98 -16.03 -2.80 0.44
N ALA A 99 -16.44 -2.30 -0.73
CA ALA A 99 -16.94 -3.11 -1.83
C ALA A 99 -15.85 -4.00 -2.46
N PHE A 100 -14.63 -3.49 -2.57
CA PHE A 100 -13.48 -4.26 -3.06
C PHE A 100 -13.08 -5.34 -2.06
N ALA A 101 -13.04 -5.03 -0.77
CA ALA A 101 -12.79 -6.01 0.30
C ALA A 101 -13.83 -7.14 0.29
N TYR A 102 -15.12 -6.79 0.12
CA TYR A 102 -16.19 -7.78 0.02
C TYR A 102 -16.00 -8.72 -1.19
N SER A 103 -15.53 -8.18 -2.32
CA SER A 103 -15.17 -8.97 -3.50
C SER A 103 -13.94 -9.87 -3.25
N CYS A 104 -12.91 -9.36 -2.57
CA CYS A 104 -11.74 -10.16 -2.18
C CYS A 104 -12.14 -11.35 -1.30
N VAL A 105 -12.91 -11.13 -0.24
CA VAL A 105 -13.30 -12.21 0.68
C VAL A 105 -14.16 -13.25 -0.05
N ASN A 106 -15.08 -12.83 -0.93
CA ASN A 106 -15.87 -13.74 -1.74
C ASN A 106 -15.03 -14.59 -2.70
N SER A 107 -14.03 -14.02 -3.37
CA SER A 107 -13.18 -14.80 -4.28
C SER A 107 -12.36 -15.84 -3.52
N TRP A 108 -11.86 -15.48 -2.33
CA TRP A 108 -11.14 -16.39 -1.45
C TRP A 108 -12.04 -17.51 -0.96
N ARG A 109 -13.23 -17.18 -0.44
CA ARG A 109 -14.24 -18.15 -0.01
C ARG A 109 -14.62 -19.10 -1.13
N GLY A 110 -14.92 -18.57 -2.32
CA GLY A 110 -15.30 -19.37 -3.49
C GLY A 110 -14.24 -20.38 -3.90
N ILE A 111 -12.99 -19.95 -4.07
CA ILE A 111 -11.89 -20.86 -4.44
C ILE A 111 -11.58 -21.85 -3.32
N TRP A 112 -11.61 -21.41 -2.06
CA TRP A 112 -11.38 -22.28 -0.92
C TRP A 112 -12.41 -23.41 -0.88
N SER A 113 -13.70 -23.10 -0.99
CA SER A 113 -14.78 -24.08 -1.02
C SER A 113 -14.70 -25.02 -2.24
N ILE A 114 -14.38 -24.50 -3.43
CA ILE A 114 -14.15 -25.37 -4.61
C ILE A 114 -13.04 -26.37 -4.34
N MET A 115 -11.93 -25.91 -3.76
CA MET A 115 -10.78 -26.77 -3.50
C MET A 115 -11.08 -27.81 -2.40
N ASP A 116 -11.86 -27.44 -1.38
CA ASP A 116 -12.35 -28.38 -0.36
C ASP A 116 -13.21 -29.48 -0.98
N GLU A 117 -14.14 -29.14 -1.88
CA GLU A 117 -15.03 -30.11 -2.53
C GLU A 117 -14.29 -30.98 -3.58
N VAL A 118 -13.42 -30.38 -4.40
CA VAL A 118 -12.78 -31.07 -5.53
C VAL A 118 -11.61 -31.94 -5.09
N THR A 119 -10.75 -31.43 -4.21
CA THR A 119 -9.53 -32.16 -3.81
C THR A 119 -9.66 -32.82 -2.45
N GLY A 120 -10.65 -32.43 -1.64
CA GLY A 120 -10.72 -32.80 -0.23
C GLY A 120 -9.62 -32.12 0.59
N THR A 121 -9.58 -32.44 1.89
CA THR A 121 -8.68 -31.86 2.89
C THR A 121 -7.61 -32.84 3.39
N ARG A 122 -7.45 -33.99 2.73
CA ARG A 122 -6.47 -35.01 3.13
C ARG A 122 -5.03 -34.50 2.95
N PRO A 123 -4.13 -34.67 3.94
CA PRO A 123 -2.81 -34.04 3.91
C PRO A 123 -1.96 -34.27 2.65
N PRO A 124 -1.88 -35.48 2.05
CA PRO A 124 -1.07 -35.68 0.84
C PRO A 124 -1.58 -34.89 -0.37
N VAL A 125 -2.90 -34.81 -0.55
CA VAL A 125 -3.52 -34.08 -1.67
C VAL A 125 -3.37 -32.57 -1.45
N VAL A 126 -3.58 -32.12 -0.22
CA VAL A 126 -3.37 -30.73 0.18
C VAL A 126 -1.90 -30.33 -0.06
N ALA A 127 -0.94 -31.14 0.39
CA ALA A 127 0.49 -30.89 0.17
C ALA A 127 0.85 -30.81 -1.33
N ALA A 128 0.29 -31.71 -2.15
CA ALA A 128 0.46 -31.65 -3.60
C ALA A 128 -0.07 -30.32 -4.18
N SER A 129 -1.24 -29.86 -3.73
CA SER A 129 -1.82 -28.58 -4.19
C SER A 129 -0.96 -27.37 -3.80
N VAL A 130 -0.35 -27.39 -2.60
CA VAL A 130 0.59 -26.35 -2.16
C VAL A 130 1.83 -26.32 -3.05
N VAL A 131 2.44 -27.49 -3.30
CA VAL A 131 3.64 -27.58 -4.13
C VAL A 131 3.35 -27.10 -5.56
N ILE A 132 2.24 -27.55 -6.14
CA ILE A 132 1.81 -27.10 -7.47
C ILE A 132 1.60 -25.58 -7.48
N GLY A 133 0.87 -25.04 -6.50
CA GLY A 133 0.61 -23.60 -6.40
C GLY A 133 1.90 -22.77 -6.27
N ILE A 134 2.83 -23.19 -5.41
CA ILE A 134 4.13 -22.53 -5.24
C ILE A 134 4.95 -22.61 -6.52
N CYS A 135 5.05 -23.78 -7.16
CA CYS A 135 5.79 -23.96 -8.40
C CYS A 135 5.21 -23.11 -9.55
N SER A 136 3.88 -23.01 -9.66
CA SER A 136 3.20 -22.15 -10.63
C SER A 136 3.46 -20.67 -10.36
N LEU A 137 3.34 -20.21 -9.10
CA LEU A 137 3.61 -18.82 -8.76
C LEU A 137 5.08 -18.44 -8.98
N ALA A 138 6.01 -19.32 -8.60
CA ALA A 138 7.45 -19.11 -8.78
C ALA A 138 7.84 -19.08 -10.27
N SER A 139 7.28 -19.95 -11.12
CA SER A 139 7.56 -19.95 -12.56
C SER A 139 7.10 -18.67 -13.24
N MET A 140 6.02 -18.06 -12.73
CA MET A 140 5.50 -16.77 -13.18
C MET A 140 6.13 -15.57 -12.45
N LYS A 141 7.03 -15.79 -11.47
CA LYS A 141 7.63 -14.74 -10.62
C LYS A 141 6.58 -13.89 -9.91
N THR A 142 5.60 -14.55 -9.31
CA THR A 142 4.46 -13.92 -8.62
C THR A 142 4.30 -14.42 -7.18
N LEU A 143 5.33 -15.02 -6.61
CA LEU A 143 5.29 -15.64 -5.29
C LEU A 143 5.06 -14.60 -4.17
N ARG A 144 5.54 -13.36 -4.33
CA ARG A 144 5.27 -12.24 -3.40
C ARG A 144 3.78 -11.98 -3.16
N ASN A 145 2.89 -12.39 -4.06
CA ASN A 145 1.45 -12.16 -3.90
C ASN A 145 0.80 -13.02 -2.81
N ILE A 146 1.51 -13.99 -2.24
CA ILE A 146 1.05 -14.74 -1.06
C ILE A 146 1.27 -13.96 0.25
N ILE A 147 1.97 -12.83 0.23
CA ILE A 147 2.25 -12.02 1.41
C ILE A 147 1.00 -11.22 1.83
N ALA A 148 0.73 -11.20 3.13
CA ALA A 148 -0.35 -10.45 3.76
C ALA A 148 0.17 -9.76 5.05
N PRO A 149 -0.64 -8.93 5.75
CA PRO A 149 -0.31 -8.47 7.10
C PRO A 149 0.06 -9.67 7.99
N PRO A 150 1.10 -9.61 8.85
CA PRO A 150 1.84 -8.41 9.27
C PRO A 150 3.05 -8.05 8.40
N ILE A 151 3.34 -8.83 7.36
CA ILE A 151 4.53 -8.67 6.52
C ILE A 151 4.33 -7.56 5.47
N ALA A 152 3.09 -7.31 5.06
CA ALA A 152 2.74 -6.20 4.18
C ALA A 152 1.50 -5.48 4.69
N ILE A 153 1.57 -4.16 4.83
CA ILE A 153 0.42 -3.29 5.13
C ILE A 153 0.36 -2.13 4.16
N LEU A 154 -0.85 -1.64 3.90
CA LEU A 154 -1.09 -0.53 3.00
C LEU A 154 -1.79 0.60 3.75
N THR A 155 -1.30 1.82 3.49
CA THR A 155 -1.91 3.04 4.02
C THR A 155 -2.90 3.63 3.03
N ASP A 156 -3.89 4.37 3.54
CA ASP A 156 -4.97 5.00 2.76
C ASP A 156 -4.53 6.30 2.08
N ASN A 157 -3.25 6.36 1.68
CA ASN A 157 -2.69 7.47 0.94
C ASN A 157 -3.26 7.48 -0.48
N TYR A 158 -3.59 8.67 -0.99
CA TYR A 158 -4.11 8.84 -2.34
C TYR A 158 -3.19 8.24 -3.42
N ASP A 159 -1.87 8.40 -3.25
CA ASP A 159 -0.88 7.83 -4.17
C ASP A 159 -0.90 6.30 -4.08
N GLY A 160 -1.35 5.64 -5.16
CA GLY A 160 -1.53 4.20 -5.19
C GLY A 160 -2.86 3.71 -4.63
N TYR A 161 -3.73 4.59 -4.10
CA TYR A 161 -4.98 4.19 -3.44
C TYR A 161 -5.87 3.30 -4.31
N PHE A 162 -5.93 3.55 -5.62
CA PHE A 162 -6.78 2.83 -6.57
C PHE A 162 -5.98 1.93 -7.50
N GLU A 163 -4.65 1.84 -7.36
CA GLU A 163 -3.83 1.05 -8.26
C GLU A 163 -3.99 -0.45 -7.96
N VAL A 164 -4.29 -1.22 -9.00
CA VAL A 164 -4.42 -2.68 -8.96
C VAL A 164 -3.47 -3.22 -10.02
N PRO A 165 -2.18 -3.37 -9.68
CA PRO A 165 -1.17 -3.80 -10.63
C PRO A 165 -1.55 -5.12 -11.32
N THR A 166 -1.39 -5.22 -12.64
CA THR A 166 -1.59 -6.47 -13.38
C THR A 166 -0.26 -7.08 -13.81
N LEU A 167 -0.20 -8.40 -14.03
CA LEU A 167 1.05 -9.12 -14.31
C LEU A 167 1.81 -8.52 -15.51
N PHE A 168 1.12 -8.24 -16.61
CA PHE A 168 1.76 -7.77 -17.84
C PHE A 168 1.84 -6.23 -17.94
N ARG A 169 1.29 -5.50 -16.97
CA ARG A 169 1.32 -4.03 -16.88
C ARG A 169 0.74 -3.32 -18.13
N ILE A 170 -0.16 -3.95 -18.88
CA ILE A 170 -0.59 -3.49 -20.23
C ILE A 170 -1.34 -2.15 -20.17
N GLY A 171 -2.18 -1.93 -19.16
CA GLY A 171 -2.95 -0.69 -18.99
C GLY A 171 -2.09 0.56 -18.75
N VAL A 172 -0.84 0.39 -18.31
CA VAL A 172 0.08 1.51 -18.05
C VAL A 172 0.78 1.98 -19.33
N ARG A 173 0.96 1.10 -20.32
CA ARG A 173 1.72 1.38 -21.55
C ARG A 173 0.84 1.60 -22.79
N ASP A 174 -0.24 0.82 -22.94
CA ASP A 174 -0.93 0.69 -24.24
C ASP A 174 -2.38 1.21 -24.25
N GLY A 175 -2.86 1.73 -23.11
CA GLY A 175 -4.21 2.27 -22.95
C GLY A 175 -5.26 1.25 -22.48
N THR A 176 -6.22 1.71 -21.68
CA THR A 176 -7.22 0.87 -20.98
C THR A 176 -8.32 0.28 -21.89
N GLY A 177 -8.28 0.54 -23.20
CA GLY A 177 -9.29 0.10 -24.16
C GLY A 177 -8.92 -1.16 -24.96
N SER A 178 -7.71 -1.70 -24.78
CA SER A 178 -7.24 -2.86 -25.52
C SER A 178 -7.77 -4.18 -24.94
N TRP A 179 -8.13 -5.12 -25.80
CA TRP A 179 -8.47 -6.50 -25.40
C TRP A 179 -7.33 -7.16 -24.62
N LEU A 180 -6.08 -6.79 -24.88
CA LEU A 180 -4.92 -7.28 -24.12
C LEU A 180 -4.98 -6.86 -22.65
N TYR A 181 -5.46 -5.65 -22.34
CA TYR A 181 -5.63 -5.19 -20.95
C TYR A 181 -6.72 -5.99 -20.22
N VAL A 182 -7.79 -6.35 -20.94
CA VAL A 182 -8.87 -7.21 -20.43
C VAL A 182 -8.33 -8.59 -20.11
N LEU A 183 -7.54 -9.18 -21.01
CA LEU A 183 -6.89 -10.48 -20.80
C LEU A 183 -5.86 -10.45 -19.67
N ASP A 184 -5.04 -9.42 -19.57
CA ASP A 184 -4.07 -9.24 -18.48
C ASP A 184 -4.77 -9.11 -17.12
N SER A 185 -5.86 -8.34 -17.07
CA SER A 185 -6.71 -8.21 -15.87
C SER A 185 -7.34 -9.56 -15.50
N PHE A 186 -7.86 -10.30 -16.47
CA PHE A 186 -8.44 -11.62 -16.24
C PHE A 186 -7.39 -12.60 -15.73
N PHE A 187 -6.22 -12.67 -16.36
CA PHE A 187 -5.15 -13.56 -15.96
C PHE A 187 -4.66 -13.24 -14.53
N SER A 188 -4.46 -11.95 -14.25
CA SER A 188 -4.03 -11.46 -12.93
C SER A 188 -5.03 -11.81 -11.83
N VAL A 189 -6.33 -11.60 -12.09
CA VAL A 189 -7.39 -11.81 -11.11
C VAL A 189 -7.73 -13.30 -10.96
N CYS A 190 -7.98 -14.00 -12.06
CA CYS A 190 -8.50 -15.37 -12.06
C CYS A 190 -7.40 -16.41 -11.85
N ILE A 191 -6.23 -16.26 -12.48
CA ILE A 191 -5.18 -17.29 -12.43
C ILE A 191 -4.27 -17.05 -11.22
N ILE A 192 -3.62 -15.88 -11.16
CA ILE A 192 -2.71 -15.58 -10.04
C ILE A 192 -3.48 -15.53 -8.72
N GLY A 193 -4.64 -14.85 -8.70
CA GLY A 193 -5.49 -14.78 -7.52
C GLY A 193 -5.89 -16.16 -6.98
N SER A 194 -6.32 -17.09 -7.85
CA SER A 194 -6.70 -18.45 -7.42
C SER A 194 -5.51 -19.24 -6.88
N LEU A 195 -4.33 -19.14 -7.51
CA LEU A 195 -3.13 -19.81 -7.03
C LEU A 195 -2.70 -19.35 -5.64
N VAL A 196 -2.83 -18.04 -5.36
CA VAL A 196 -2.58 -17.51 -4.01
C VAL A 196 -3.52 -18.15 -2.99
N VAL A 197 -4.82 -18.23 -3.29
CA VAL A 197 -5.80 -18.88 -2.41
C VAL A 197 -5.46 -20.36 -2.20
N ILE A 198 -5.08 -21.09 -3.24
CA ILE A 198 -4.71 -22.51 -3.15
C ILE A 198 -3.53 -22.71 -2.19
N VAL A 199 -2.48 -21.89 -2.29
CA VAL A 199 -1.32 -21.96 -1.40
C VAL A 199 -1.70 -21.64 0.05
N TRP A 200 -2.47 -20.56 0.27
CA TRP A 200 -2.97 -20.20 1.60
C TRP A 200 -3.83 -21.29 2.22
N ARG A 201 -4.85 -21.75 1.49
CA ARG A 201 -5.74 -22.84 1.89
C ARG A 201 -4.97 -24.10 2.21
N GLY A 202 -3.98 -24.43 1.40
CA GLY A 202 -3.19 -25.63 1.57
C GLY A 202 -2.32 -25.60 2.83
N VAL A 203 -1.58 -24.51 3.07
CA VAL A 203 -0.78 -24.40 4.30
C VAL A 203 -1.67 -24.32 5.54
N TRP A 204 -2.79 -23.61 5.47
CA TRP A 204 -3.78 -23.56 6.55
C TRP A 204 -4.33 -24.95 6.89
N SER A 205 -4.76 -25.71 5.88
CA SER A 205 -5.32 -27.05 6.05
C SER A 205 -4.28 -28.04 6.59
N LEU A 206 -3.01 -27.94 6.18
CA LEU A 206 -1.94 -28.75 6.78
C LEU A 206 -1.78 -28.46 8.27
N MET A 207 -1.85 -27.19 8.68
CA MET A 207 -1.80 -26.84 10.10
C MET A 207 -3.01 -27.37 10.87
N ASP A 208 -4.21 -27.32 10.30
CA ASP A 208 -5.40 -27.91 10.93
C ASP A 208 -5.25 -29.43 11.16
N ASN A 209 -4.54 -30.13 10.27
CA ASN A 209 -4.32 -31.58 10.39
C ASN A 209 -3.15 -31.96 11.33
N TYR A 210 -2.13 -31.11 11.47
CA TYR A 210 -0.89 -31.49 12.18
C TYR A 210 -0.63 -30.72 13.48
N LEU A 211 -1.16 -29.51 13.65
CA LEU A 211 -0.90 -28.69 14.82
C LEU A 211 -1.99 -28.91 15.87
N TYR A 212 -1.82 -29.90 16.75
CA TYR A 212 -2.79 -30.24 17.81
C TYR A 212 -4.23 -30.34 17.29
N PRO A 213 -4.53 -31.31 16.39
CA PRO A 213 -5.85 -31.41 15.76
C PRO A 213 -7.00 -31.63 16.75
N ASP A 214 -6.73 -32.29 17.89
CA ASP A 214 -7.74 -32.62 18.90
C ASP A 214 -7.98 -31.51 19.94
N ASP A 215 -7.07 -30.52 20.02
CA ASP A 215 -7.19 -29.38 20.95
C ASP A 215 -7.07 -28.07 20.17
N TYR A 216 -8.22 -27.56 19.74
CA TYR A 216 -8.31 -26.38 18.89
C TYR A 216 -7.78 -25.10 19.59
N ASN A 217 -7.91 -25.00 20.92
CA ASN A 217 -7.40 -23.84 21.67
C ASN A 217 -5.88 -23.86 21.75
N THR A 218 -5.29 -25.00 22.08
CA THR A 218 -3.83 -25.17 22.06
C THR A 218 -3.27 -24.98 20.65
N SER A 219 -3.97 -25.51 19.63
CA SER A 219 -3.63 -25.29 18.23
C SER A 219 -3.59 -23.80 17.85
N ALA A 220 -4.59 -23.03 18.29
CA ALA A 220 -4.67 -21.60 18.02
C ALA A 220 -3.50 -20.84 18.68
N ILE A 221 -3.23 -21.11 19.96
CA ILE A 221 -2.14 -20.47 20.71
C ILE A 221 -0.78 -20.81 20.08
N LEU A 222 -0.52 -22.08 19.76
CA LEU A 222 0.74 -22.47 19.13
C LEU A 222 0.90 -21.83 17.76
N SER A 223 -0.18 -21.71 16.98
CA SER A 223 -0.14 -21.02 15.68
C SER A 223 0.24 -19.55 15.86
N LEU A 224 -0.28 -18.86 16.88
CA LEU A 224 0.16 -17.49 17.22
C LEU A 224 1.64 -17.43 17.63
N VAL A 225 2.10 -18.33 18.50
CA VAL A 225 3.49 -18.35 18.98
C VAL A 225 4.46 -18.60 17.83
N ILE A 226 4.20 -19.61 17.00
CA ILE A 226 5.01 -19.92 15.80
C ILE A 226 4.95 -18.74 14.83
N GLY A 227 3.76 -18.24 14.53
CA GLY A 227 3.55 -17.15 13.58
C GLY A 227 4.31 -15.89 13.96
N TYR A 228 4.11 -15.37 15.16
CA TYR A 228 4.80 -14.14 15.61
C TYR A 228 6.31 -14.36 15.76
N SER A 229 6.77 -15.53 16.19
CA SER A 229 8.22 -15.83 16.25
C SER A 229 8.86 -15.77 14.86
N VAL A 230 8.22 -16.39 13.86
CA VAL A 230 8.70 -16.37 12.46
C VAL A 230 8.64 -14.96 11.88
N VAL A 231 7.57 -14.20 12.14
CA VAL A 231 7.44 -12.81 11.67
C VAL A 231 8.55 -11.92 12.27
N LEU A 232 8.78 -11.99 13.59
CA LEU A 232 9.83 -11.21 14.25
C LEU A 232 11.21 -11.57 13.71
N LEU A 233 11.47 -12.87 13.51
CA LEU A 233 12.70 -13.35 12.90
C LEU A 233 12.83 -12.88 11.45
N ALA A 234 11.76 -12.86 10.67
CA ALA A 234 11.75 -12.36 9.30
C ALA A 234 12.16 -10.88 9.26
N PHE A 235 11.58 -10.02 10.11
CA PHE A 235 11.98 -8.61 10.22
C PHE A 235 13.46 -8.47 10.66
N ALA A 236 13.91 -9.26 11.63
CA ALA A 236 15.29 -9.23 12.10
C ALA A 236 16.31 -9.69 11.03
N LEU A 237 15.94 -10.66 10.20
CA LEU A 237 16.77 -11.18 9.10
C LEU A 237 16.80 -10.25 7.88
N GLN A 238 15.85 -9.34 7.73
CA GLN A 238 15.72 -8.47 6.55
C GLN A 238 17.03 -7.75 6.17
N PRO A 239 17.80 -7.12 7.09
CA PRO A 239 19.06 -6.47 6.73
C PRO A 239 20.13 -7.44 6.22
N ALA A 240 20.17 -8.66 6.73
CA ALA A 240 21.09 -9.69 6.27
C ALA A 240 20.71 -10.19 4.86
N ILE A 241 19.42 -10.41 4.62
CA ILE A 241 18.91 -10.78 3.30
C ILE A 241 19.15 -9.67 2.28
N LYS A 242 18.96 -8.39 2.64
CA LYS A 242 19.33 -7.26 1.77
C LYS A 242 20.80 -7.32 1.34
N LYS A 243 21.71 -7.55 2.28
CA LYS A 243 23.15 -7.69 1.97
C LYS A 243 23.45 -8.87 1.06
N LEU A 244 22.73 -9.98 1.23
CA LEU A 244 22.88 -11.18 0.40
C LEU A 244 22.37 -10.93 -1.03
N VAL A 245 21.14 -10.42 -1.16
CA VAL A 245 20.48 -10.13 -2.43
C VAL A 245 21.27 -9.12 -3.27
N ASN A 246 21.94 -8.16 -2.63
CA ASN A 246 22.80 -7.20 -3.34
C ASN A 246 24.05 -7.83 -3.97
N LYS A 247 24.42 -9.05 -3.59
CA LYS A 247 25.60 -9.77 -4.11
C LYS A 247 25.25 -10.81 -5.17
N VAL A 248 23.96 -11.03 -5.45
CA VAL A 248 23.49 -12.09 -6.35
C VAL A 248 22.63 -11.49 -7.46
N ASN A 249 22.75 -12.04 -8.67
CA ASN A 249 22.06 -11.58 -9.86
C ASN A 249 21.28 -12.70 -10.55
N GLY A 250 20.38 -12.34 -11.46
CA GLY A 250 19.63 -13.28 -12.29
C GLY A 250 18.75 -14.24 -11.48
N PHE A 251 18.74 -15.51 -11.87
CA PHE A 251 17.89 -16.54 -11.25
C PHE A 251 18.17 -16.76 -9.77
N LYS A 252 19.46 -16.72 -9.34
CA LYS A 252 19.82 -16.89 -7.93
C LYS A 252 19.19 -15.81 -7.06
N ARG A 253 19.12 -14.57 -7.55
CA ARG A 253 18.48 -13.45 -6.85
C ARG A 253 17.00 -13.73 -6.59
N ILE A 254 16.29 -14.20 -7.61
CA ILE A 254 14.86 -14.55 -7.51
C ILE A 254 14.69 -15.67 -6.49
N LEU A 255 15.48 -16.74 -6.58
CA LEU A 255 15.39 -17.86 -5.64
C LEU A 255 15.59 -17.44 -4.17
N PHE A 256 16.57 -16.59 -3.87
CA PHE A 256 16.77 -16.07 -2.50
C PHE A 256 15.60 -15.22 -2.02
N VAL A 257 15.03 -14.40 -2.91
CA VAL A 257 13.84 -13.59 -2.61
C VAL A 257 12.66 -14.51 -2.33
N ASP A 258 12.41 -15.51 -3.16
CA ASP A 258 11.28 -16.44 -3.04
C ASP A 258 11.36 -17.27 -1.76
N VAL A 259 12.55 -17.79 -1.40
CA VAL A 259 12.75 -18.53 -0.14
C VAL A 259 12.44 -17.64 1.06
N TYR A 260 12.88 -16.38 1.03
CA TYR A 260 12.59 -15.43 2.11
C TYR A 260 11.09 -15.06 2.17
N LEU A 261 10.43 -14.93 1.03
CA LEU A 261 8.99 -14.69 0.95
C LEU A 261 8.19 -15.89 1.48
N LEU A 262 8.56 -17.13 1.14
CA LEU A 262 7.94 -18.35 1.67
C LEU A 262 8.10 -18.46 3.19
N PHE A 263 9.29 -18.16 3.71
CA PHE A 263 9.54 -18.11 5.15
C PHE A 263 8.64 -17.08 5.85
N SER A 264 8.54 -15.88 5.27
CA SER A 264 7.72 -14.79 5.81
C SER A 264 6.22 -15.11 5.74
N PHE A 265 5.79 -15.73 4.64
CA PHE A 265 4.43 -16.21 4.43
C PHE A 265 4.04 -17.26 5.48
N PHE A 266 4.92 -18.22 5.78
CA PHE A 266 4.66 -19.22 6.81
C PHE A 266 4.37 -18.60 8.18
N GLY A 267 5.05 -17.51 8.52
CA GLY A 267 4.74 -16.72 9.71
C GLY A 267 3.37 -16.03 9.61
N ALA A 268 3.10 -15.36 8.49
CA ALA A 268 1.85 -14.64 8.27
C ALA A 268 0.62 -15.56 8.33
N VAL A 269 0.63 -16.71 7.65
CA VAL A 269 -0.51 -17.65 7.65
C VAL A 269 -0.78 -18.22 9.04
N ASN A 270 0.26 -18.46 9.85
CA ASN A 270 0.13 -18.86 11.25
C ASN A 270 -0.50 -17.76 12.12
N VAL A 271 -0.08 -16.50 11.96
CA VAL A 271 -0.70 -15.38 12.67
C VAL A 271 -2.18 -15.26 12.30
N TRP A 272 -2.51 -15.32 11.00
CA TRP A 272 -3.89 -15.26 10.53
C TRP A 272 -4.73 -16.41 11.11
N ARG A 273 -4.23 -17.65 11.02
CA ARG A 273 -4.90 -18.83 11.57
C ARG A 273 -5.11 -18.71 13.07
N GLY A 274 -4.07 -18.39 13.81
CA GLY A 274 -4.13 -18.26 15.25
C GLY A 274 -5.12 -17.18 15.71
N VAL A 275 -5.07 -15.98 15.10
CA VAL A 275 -6.03 -14.89 15.44
C VAL A 275 -7.45 -15.31 15.08
N TRP A 276 -7.66 -15.88 13.90
CA TRP A 276 -8.98 -16.34 13.45
C TRP A 276 -9.57 -17.39 14.40
N ALA A 277 -8.78 -18.40 14.77
CA ALA A 277 -9.20 -19.47 15.67
C ALA A 277 -9.49 -18.95 17.08
N MET A 278 -8.63 -18.05 17.63
CA MET A 278 -8.88 -17.44 18.93
C MET A 278 -10.19 -16.63 18.95
N LEU A 279 -10.51 -15.93 17.86
CA LEU A 279 -11.79 -15.23 17.72
C LEU A 279 -12.97 -16.21 17.64
N ASP A 280 -12.82 -17.31 16.91
CA ASP A 280 -13.85 -18.36 16.82
C ASP A 280 -14.15 -19.00 18.19
N ILE A 281 -13.15 -19.16 19.06
CA ILE A 281 -13.32 -19.76 20.39
C ILE A 281 -13.83 -18.74 21.43
N HIS A 282 -13.23 -17.55 21.48
CA HIS A 282 -13.34 -16.68 22.67
C HIS A 282 -14.16 -15.40 22.45
N PHE A 283 -14.42 -14.99 21.21
CA PHE A 283 -14.99 -13.67 20.94
C PHE A 283 -16.52 -13.68 20.84
N ILE A 284 -17.19 -13.43 21.97
CA ILE A 284 -18.65 -13.33 22.12
C ILE A 284 -19.36 -14.56 21.49
N PRO A 285 -19.11 -15.78 22.01
CA PRO A 285 -19.63 -17.01 21.42
C PRO A 285 -21.16 -17.11 21.49
N ASP A 286 -21.79 -16.47 22.48
CA ASP A 286 -23.23 -16.61 22.76
C ASP A 286 -24.13 -15.77 21.83
N ALA A 287 -23.58 -14.75 21.16
CA ALA A 287 -24.35 -13.84 20.29
C ALA A 287 -23.60 -13.55 18.97
N PRO A 288 -23.35 -14.58 18.15
CA PRO A 288 -22.42 -14.49 17.03
C PRO A 288 -22.86 -13.47 15.97
N ILE A 289 -24.14 -13.44 15.58
CA ILE A 289 -24.60 -12.53 14.52
C ILE A 289 -24.43 -11.05 14.92
N THR A 290 -24.83 -10.70 16.14
CA THR A 290 -24.67 -9.33 16.66
C THR A 290 -23.20 -8.97 16.82
N SER A 291 -22.40 -9.90 17.35
CA SER A 291 -20.94 -9.78 17.44
C SER A 291 -20.31 -9.49 16.07
N TYR A 292 -20.74 -10.21 15.04
CA TYR A 292 -20.23 -10.05 13.67
C TYR A 292 -20.53 -8.66 13.13
N TRP A 293 -21.78 -8.19 13.18
CA TRP A 293 -22.13 -6.87 12.64
C TRP A 293 -21.43 -5.72 13.36
N VAL A 294 -21.44 -5.72 14.69
CA VAL A 294 -20.81 -4.66 15.49
C VAL A 294 -19.31 -4.63 15.22
N SER A 295 -18.66 -5.80 15.26
CA SER A 295 -17.22 -5.89 15.04
C SER A 295 -16.81 -5.63 13.58
N HIS A 296 -17.68 -5.91 12.60
CA HIS A 296 -17.42 -5.57 11.19
C HIS A 296 -17.28 -4.05 11.02
N ILE A 297 -18.27 -3.30 11.52
CA ILE A 297 -18.30 -1.84 11.46
C ILE A 297 -17.16 -1.26 12.28
N ALA A 298 -16.92 -1.78 13.49
CA ALA A 298 -15.86 -1.32 14.36
C ALA A 298 -14.47 -1.52 13.73
N CYS A 299 -14.18 -2.71 13.18
CA CYS A 299 -12.87 -3.01 12.56
C CYS A 299 -12.64 -2.14 11.33
N PHE A 300 -13.63 -2.02 10.44
CA PHE A 300 -13.51 -1.16 9.26
C PHE A 300 -13.32 0.30 9.64
N GLY A 301 -14.16 0.83 10.54
CA GLY A 301 -14.05 2.20 11.03
C GLY A 301 -12.70 2.48 11.68
N PHE A 302 -12.21 1.57 12.51
CA PHE A 302 -10.90 1.71 13.15
C PHE A 302 -9.75 1.72 12.15
N LEU A 303 -9.77 0.84 11.14
CA LEU A 303 -8.75 0.84 10.08
C LEU A 303 -8.80 2.11 9.22
N VAL A 304 -9.98 2.67 8.97
CA VAL A 304 -10.13 3.97 8.29
C VAL A 304 -9.55 5.10 9.15
N LEU A 305 -9.81 5.10 10.46
CA LEU A 305 -9.24 6.08 11.39
C LEU A 305 -7.71 5.97 11.48
N LEU A 306 -7.19 4.74 11.44
CA LEU A 306 -5.77 4.46 11.31
C LEU A 306 -5.23 4.69 9.89
N ASN A 307 -6.01 5.17 8.93
CA ASN A 307 -5.53 5.37 7.55
C ASN A 307 -4.83 4.11 6.98
N SER A 308 -5.39 2.93 7.25
CA SER A 308 -4.84 1.61 6.91
C SER A 308 -5.90 0.63 6.40
N SER A 309 -7.10 1.10 6.02
CA SER A 309 -8.19 0.25 5.52
C SER A 309 -7.85 -0.49 4.23
N ASN A 310 -6.96 0.05 3.39
CA ASN A 310 -6.43 -0.64 2.21
C ASN A 310 -5.64 -1.92 2.54
N SER A 311 -5.20 -2.11 3.80
CA SER A 311 -4.55 -3.35 4.24
C SER A 311 -5.50 -4.56 4.24
N ILE A 312 -6.82 -4.33 4.16
CA ILE A 312 -7.81 -5.40 4.01
C ILE A 312 -7.77 -6.01 2.60
N LEU A 313 -7.32 -5.26 1.59
CA LEU A 313 -7.47 -5.64 0.19
C LEU A 313 -6.36 -6.58 -0.27
N VAL A 314 -6.72 -7.57 -1.08
CA VAL A 314 -5.76 -8.33 -1.89
C VAL A 314 -5.64 -7.61 -3.24
N ARG A 315 -4.49 -6.98 -3.47
CA ARG A 315 -4.31 -6.02 -4.58
C ARG A 315 -3.38 -6.52 -5.66
N GLY A 316 -3.96 -6.82 -6.81
CA GLY A 316 -3.21 -6.99 -8.05
C GLY A 316 -2.10 -8.04 -7.97
N VAL A 317 -1.11 -7.87 -8.84
CA VAL A 317 0.01 -8.79 -9.03
C VAL A 317 1.32 -8.01 -8.98
N TYR A 318 2.14 -8.33 -7.99
CA TYR A 318 3.51 -7.85 -7.84
C TYR A 318 4.47 -8.90 -8.38
N ILE A 319 5.50 -8.45 -9.10
CA ILE A 319 6.49 -9.33 -9.71
C ILE A 319 7.68 -9.47 -8.75
N ASP A 320 8.16 -10.70 -8.58
CA ASP A 320 9.29 -11.02 -7.72
C ASP A 320 10.57 -10.40 -8.29
N ALA A 321 11.34 -9.74 -7.42
CA ALA A 321 12.57 -9.04 -7.79
C ALA A 321 12.42 -7.97 -8.90
N GLU A 322 11.21 -7.40 -9.07
CA GLU A 322 10.95 -6.30 -10.01
C GLU A 322 11.71 -5.02 -9.64
N GLU A 323 11.81 -4.70 -8.35
CA GLU A 323 12.53 -3.51 -7.90
C GLU A 323 14.05 -3.68 -7.96
N ASP A 324 14.75 -2.59 -8.28
CA ASP A 324 16.22 -2.58 -8.36
C ASP A 324 16.89 -2.70 -6.97
N GLY A 325 18.01 -3.42 -6.94
CA GLY A 325 18.85 -3.56 -5.76
C GLY A 325 18.17 -4.31 -4.60
N THR A 326 18.25 -3.75 -3.39
CA THR A 326 17.80 -4.38 -2.14
C THR A 326 16.31 -4.19 -1.85
N GLN A 327 15.61 -3.36 -2.62
CA GLN A 327 14.19 -3.05 -2.38
C GLN A 327 13.27 -4.26 -2.57
N CYS A 328 13.70 -5.27 -3.33
CA CYS A 328 12.86 -6.43 -3.62
C CYS A 328 12.61 -7.35 -2.42
N VAL A 329 13.31 -7.15 -1.29
CA VAL A 329 13.10 -7.87 -0.03
C VAL A 329 12.59 -6.96 1.08
N ASP A 330 12.28 -5.70 0.76
CA ASP A 330 11.65 -4.81 1.70
C ASP A 330 10.20 -5.21 1.95
N PHE A 331 9.89 -5.43 3.22
CA PHE A 331 8.52 -5.56 3.70
C PHE A 331 7.86 -4.19 3.63
N PRO A 332 6.73 -4.05 2.91
CA PRO A 332 6.11 -2.76 2.66
C PRO A 332 5.33 -2.22 3.88
N CYS A 333 5.89 -2.36 5.09
CA CYS A 333 5.34 -1.86 6.33
C CYS A 333 5.92 -0.47 6.65
N TYR A 334 5.45 0.55 5.94
CA TYR A 334 6.03 1.91 6.00
C TYR A 334 5.19 2.93 6.77
N TYR A 335 4.33 2.52 7.70
CA TYR A 335 3.28 3.37 8.26
C TYR A 335 3.79 4.69 8.88
N VAL A 336 4.56 4.59 9.97
CA VAL A 336 5.18 5.69 10.70
C VAL A 336 6.24 6.35 9.84
N ARG A 337 7.03 5.57 9.08
CA ARG A 337 8.02 6.12 8.15
C ARG A 337 7.39 7.07 7.13
N LEU A 338 6.22 6.73 6.57
CA LEU A 338 5.46 7.60 5.68
C LEU A 338 4.94 8.86 6.38
N LEU A 339 4.47 8.75 7.64
CA LEU A 339 4.03 9.91 8.41
C LEU A 339 5.17 10.89 8.70
N VAL A 340 6.33 10.37 9.10
CA VAL A 340 7.53 11.17 9.36
C VAL A 340 8.02 11.84 8.08
N GLN A 341 8.10 11.09 6.96
CA GLN A 341 8.54 11.65 5.68
C GLN A 341 7.59 12.74 5.17
N LYS A 342 6.27 12.55 5.30
CA LYS A 342 5.28 13.59 4.97
C LYS A 342 5.47 14.87 5.79
N ARG A 343 5.74 14.74 7.10
CA ARG A 343 6.03 15.89 7.97
C ARG A 343 7.32 16.60 7.55
N LYS A 344 8.39 15.86 7.26
CA LYS A 344 9.65 16.42 6.75
C LYS A 344 9.45 17.19 5.45
N ARG A 345 8.74 16.61 4.47
CA ARG A 345 8.46 17.27 3.20
C ARG A 345 7.60 18.52 3.36
N LYS A 346 6.57 18.49 4.22
CA LYS A 346 5.76 19.68 4.52
C LYS A 346 6.58 20.81 5.15
N ARG A 347 7.54 20.47 6.01
CA ARG A 347 8.45 21.43 6.62
C ARG A 347 9.40 22.04 5.58
N GLN A 348 10.00 21.23 4.72
CA GLN A 348 10.85 21.69 3.63
C GLN A 348 10.12 22.65 2.67
N ILE A 349 8.88 22.31 2.27
CA ILE A 349 8.09 23.19 1.41
C ILE A 349 7.85 24.54 2.08
N ARG A 350 7.57 24.58 3.39
CA ARG A 350 7.41 25.84 4.12
C ARG A 350 8.71 26.64 4.18
N GLU A 351 9.83 25.99 4.47
CA GLU A 351 11.15 26.62 4.51
C GLU A 351 11.53 27.17 3.11
N ASP A 352 11.21 26.46 2.03
CA ASP A 352 11.43 26.92 0.64
C ASP A 352 10.51 28.10 0.26
N GLU A 353 9.26 28.09 0.70
CA GLU A 353 8.31 29.20 0.50
C GLU A 353 8.75 30.45 1.25
N GLU A 354 9.10 30.32 2.53
CA GLU A 354 9.65 31.41 3.36
C GLU A 354 10.98 31.95 2.78
N GLY A 355 11.85 31.07 2.28
CA GLY A 355 13.09 31.46 1.62
C GLY A 355 12.86 32.25 0.33
N LYS A 356 11.86 31.86 -0.48
CA LYS A 356 11.47 32.60 -1.68
C LYS A 356 10.86 33.96 -1.35
N GLU A 357 10.00 34.04 -0.34
CA GLU A 357 9.45 35.32 0.14
C GLU A 357 10.56 36.26 0.63
N MET A 358 11.49 35.76 1.45
CA MET A 358 12.64 36.57 1.90
C MET A 358 13.54 37.03 0.75
N THR A 359 13.72 36.20 -0.28
CA THR A 359 14.50 36.56 -1.48
C THR A 359 13.79 37.66 -2.28
N GLN A 360 12.47 37.55 -2.46
CA GLN A 360 11.68 38.60 -3.13
C GLN A 360 11.68 39.92 -2.34
N ILE A 361 11.60 39.87 -1.01
CA ILE A 361 11.69 41.06 -0.15
C ILE A 361 13.06 41.72 -0.27
N LYS A 362 14.16 40.93 -0.32
CA LYS A 362 15.51 41.47 -0.52
C LYS A 362 15.67 42.16 -1.87
N ILE A 363 15.24 41.52 -2.96
CA ILE A 363 15.30 42.11 -4.32
C ILE A 363 14.47 43.41 -4.36
N GLY A 364 13.24 43.39 -3.82
CA GLY A 364 12.39 44.58 -3.79
C GLY A 364 12.94 45.72 -2.91
N ASN A 365 13.78 45.41 -1.92
CA ASN A 365 14.48 46.42 -1.12
C ASN A 365 15.75 46.92 -1.82
N GLU A 366 16.51 46.06 -2.51
CA GLU A 366 17.66 46.45 -3.33
C GLU A 366 17.22 47.37 -4.48
N ASP A 367 16.16 47.03 -5.23
CA ASP A 367 15.58 47.87 -6.28
C ASP A 367 15.13 49.25 -5.75
N LYS A 368 14.56 49.30 -4.54
CA LYS A 368 14.21 50.57 -3.89
C LYS A 368 15.45 51.36 -3.48
N THR A 369 16.51 50.70 -3.06
CA THR A 369 17.75 51.35 -2.63
C THR A 369 18.53 51.90 -3.83
N GLU A 370 18.57 51.17 -4.94
CA GLU A 370 19.12 51.65 -6.22
C GLU A 370 18.31 52.81 -6.77
N GLY A 371 16.98 52.73 -6.79
CA GLY A 371 16.12 53.84 -7.25
C GLY A 371 16.19 55.10 -6.37
N VAL A 372 16.50 54.95 -5.07
CA VAL A 372 16.78 56.10 -4.17
C VAL A 372 18.15 56.69 -4.45
N ASN A 373 19.20 55.87 -4.62
CA ASN A 373 20.54 56.34 -4.96
C ASN A 373 20.57 57.05 -6.33
N GLU A 374 19.87 56.54 -7.33
CA GLU A 374 19.77 57.13 -8.67
C GLU A 374 19.05 58.49 -8.63
N LYS A 375 17.96 58.60 -7.86
CA LYS A 375 17.31 59.89 -7.59
C LYS A 375 18.23 60.87 -6.87
N MET A 376 19.02 60.39 -5.91
CA MET A 376 19.92 61.22 -5.12
C MET A 376 21.08 61.77 -5.97
N LEU A 377 21.64 60.95 -6.88
CA LEU A 377 22.62 61.33 -7.91
C LEU A 377 22.07 62.36 -8.89
N LEU A 378 20.84 62.19 -9.37
CA LEU A 378 20.16 63.15 -10.25
C LEU A 378 19.87 64.49 -9.55
N THR A 379 19.57 64.47 -8.25
CA THR A 379 19.47 65.72 -7.47
C THR A 379 20.82 66.38 -7.22
N SER A 380 21.91 65.63 -7.01
CA SER A 380 23.24 66.24 -6.86
C SER A 380 23.76 66.86 -8.16
N GLU A 381 23.51 66.25 -9.32
CA GLU A 381 23.86 66.85 -10.62
C GLU A 381 23.03 68.10 -10.96
N ASN A 382 21.77 68.16 -10.51
CA ASN A 382 20.91 69.33 -10.72
C ASN A 382 21.23 70.49 -9.77
N VAL A 383 21.73 70.22 -8.56
CA VAL A 383 22.17 71.27 -7.62
C VAL A 383 23.46 71.95 -8.10
N ASP A 384 24.39 71.20 -8.73
CA ASP A 384 25.57 71.81 -9.35
C ASP A 384 25.23 72.66 -10.59
N LYS A 385 24.15 72.35 -11.32
CA LYS A 385 23.68 73.16 -12.46
C LYS A 385 22.87 74.39 -12.07
N THR A 386 22.31 74.44 -10.85
CA THR A 386 21.56 75.62 -10.38
C THR A 386 22.44 76.66 -9.69
N MET A 387 23.61 76.28 -9.15
CA MET A 387 24.58 77.24 -8.62
C MET A 387 25.47 77.90 -9.69
N LEU A 388 25.49 77.39 -10.93
CA LEU A 388 26.29 77.98 -12.02
C LEU A 388 25.52 78.98 -12.92
N ASN A 389 24.19 79.05 -12.81
CA ASN A 389 23.34 79.83 -13.73
C ASN A 389 22.74 81.12 -13.15
N GLU A 390 23.09 81.52 -11.91
CA GLU A 390 22.55 82.75 -11.30
C GLU A 390 23.56 83.93 -11.19
N VAL A 391 24.75 83.85 -11.80
CA VAL A 391 25.78 84.92 -11.66
C VAL A 391 26.18 85.62 -12.98
N LYS A 392 25.65 85.25 -14.14
CA LYS A 392 26.04 85.94 -15.39
C LYS A 392 24.88 86.18 -16.34
N GLU A 393 24.12 87.25 -16.11
CA GLU A 393 23.58 88.05 -17.22
C GLU A 393 23.07 89.43 -16.79
N THR A 394 24.01 90.37 -16.58
CA THR A 394 23.82 91.80 -16.91
C THR A 394 25.19 92.43 -17.13
N LEU A 395 25.62 92.54 -18.38
CA LEU A 395 26.31 93.71 -18.97
C LEU A 395 26.82 93.41 -20.38
N ASN A 396 25.93 93.69 -21.33
CA ASN A 396 26.14 94.51 -22.52
C ASN A 396 27.57 94.72 -23.07
N ASN A 397 27.63 94.54 -24.39
CA ASN A 397 28.31 95.35 -25.40
C ASN A 397 29.78 95.08 -25.77
N SER A 398 29.92 94.76 -27.07
CA SER A 398 30.81 95.40 -28.06
C SER A 398 31.72 94.43 -28.82
N SER A 399 31.44 94.30 -30.13
CA SER A 399 32.41 94.19 -31.26
C SER A 399 33.35 92.97 -31.29
N LYS A 400 33.60 92.23 -32.37
CA LYS A 400 33.81 92.61 -33.79
C LYS A 400 34.00 91.30 -34.60
N VAL A 401 33.37 91.22 -35.77
CA VAL A 401 33.90 90.72 -37.06
C VAL A 401 35.16 89.83 -37.01
N VAL A 402 35.04 88.52 -37.27
CA VAL A 402 35.27 87.76 -38.54
C VAL A 402 34.74 86.34 -38.32
#